data_AF-A0A0F9KI67-F1
#
_entry.id   AF-A0A0F9KI67-F1
#
_cell.length_a   1.000
_cell.length_b   1.000
_cell.length_c   1.000
_cell.angle_alpha   90.00
_cell.angle_beta   90.00
_cell.angle_gamma   90.00
#
_symmetry.space_group_name_H-M   'P 1'
#
loop_
_entity.id
_entity.type
_entity.pdbx_description
1 polymer ?
#
loop_
_entity_poly.entity_id
_entity_poly.type
_entity_poly.pdbx_seq_one_letter_code
_entity_poly.pdbx_strand_id
1 'polypeptide(L)'
;MPITVQHGPGERSNAGQIIAQAGQANLAREQQSRLEADRLRQQRDMQLVQIDAQAQQQREAAEVGMARDAMRFGLDQQLREDEYFREVEANKQKAKDASDEFDYQYTTKQRQQMSQWTNALNDLKSNPDLSPSMRESMAFQLEQQIAGIEKTVKLADANKPQYLEGQGERESWQAEDGSVVYRDKDGSVRLLLKPNETAEGIERAAEIDLQESRAKWRQDLVTELIPGLDDDG
;
A
#
# COMPACT_ATOMS: atom_id res chain seq x y z
N MET A 1 21.56 -8.78 128.67
CA MET A 1 20.43 -8.00 129.22
C MET A 1 20.34 -6.70 128.42
N PRO A 2 19.14 -6.25 128.04
CA PRO A 2 18.77 -6.05 126.63
C PRO A 2 18.89 -4.60 126.12
N ILE A 3 18.99 -4.49 124.79
CA ILE A 3 18.88 -3.28 123.99
C ILE A 3 17.38 -2.98 123.79
N THR A 4 16.97 -1.75 124.10
CA THR A 4 15.64 -1.23 123.79
C THR A 4 15.75 -0.31 122.59
N VAL A 5 15.14 -0.71 121.47
CA VAL A 5 14.82 0.17 120.34
C VAL A 5 13.32 0.44 120.41
N GLN A 6 12.91 1.71 120.39
CA GLN A 6 11.53 2.04 120.03
C GLN A 6 11.46 3.36 119.26
N HIS A 7 10.80 3.27 118.11
CA HIS A 7 10.68 4.25 117.04
C HIS A 7 9.92 5.52 117.44
N GLY A 8 10.41 6.68 116.98
CA GLY A 8 9.65 7.93 116.86
C GLY A 8 9.06 8.11 115.44
N PRO A 9 7.98 8.91 115.26
CA PRO A 9 7.14 8.85 114.08
C PRO A 9 7.60 9.75 112.91
N GLY A 10 7.85 9.10 111.77
CA GLY A 10 7.41 9.43 110.41
C GLY A 10 7.33 10.89 109.94
N GLU A 11 8.39 11.34 109.26
CA GLU A 11 8.37 12.45 108.31
C GLU A 11 7.44 12.13 107.12
N ARG A 12 6.31 12.82 106.99
CA ARG A 12 5.46 12.76 105.79
C ARG A 12 5.88 13.82 104.76
N SER A 13 6.74 13.38 103.85
CA SER A 13 6.65 13.57 102.39
C SER A 13 6.51 14.98 101.81
N ASN A 14 7.66 15.66 101.65
CA ASN A 14 7.87 16.63 100.55
C ASN A 14 7.97 15.94 99.16
N ALA A 15 8.14 14.62 99.12
CA ALA A 15 8.30 13.87 97.87
C ALA A 15 7.04 13.85 96.98
N GLY A 16 5.83 13.83 97.56
CA GLY A 16 4.58 13.75 96.80
C GLY A 16 4.22 15.03 96.03
N GLN A 17 4.55 16.21 96.58
CA GLN A 17 4.32 17.49 95.91
C GLN A 17 5.32 17.73 94.77
N ILE A 18 6.57 17.31 94.93
CA ILE A 18 7.59 17.39 93.88
C ILE A 18 7.24 16.46 92.71
N ILE A 19 6.74 15.24 92.98
CA ILE A 19 6.31 14.30 91.94
C ILE A 19 5.07 14.82 91.19
N ALA A 20 4.10 15.44 91.87
CA ALA A 20 2.91 16.01 91.23
C ALA A 20 3.24 17.24 90.34
N GLN A 21 4.13 18.13 90.78
CA GLN A 21 4.60 19.25 89.95
C GLN A 21 5.44 18.78 88.76
N ALA A 22 6.30 17.78 88.94
CA ALA A 22 7.07 17.18 87.85
C ALA A 22 6.16 16.47 86.82
N GLY A 23 5.08 15.82 87.27
CA GLY A 23 4.08 15.22 86.40
C GLY A 23 3.31 16.23 85.55
N GLN A 24 2.91 17.37 86.13
CA GLN A 24 2.27 18.45 85.37
C GLN A 24 3.21 19.12 84.36
N ALA A 25 4.48 19.30 84.71
CA ALA A 25 5.48 19.83 83.78
C ALA A 25 5.76 18.87 82.61
N ASN A 26 5.77 17.56 82.84
CA ASN A 26 5.92 16.57 81.79
C ASN A 26 4.69 16.50 80.87
N LEU A 27 3.48 16.56 81.42
CA LEU A 27 2.24 16.56 80.63
C LEU A 27 2.14 17.79 79.72
N ALA A 28 2.54 18.97 80.21
CA ALA A 28 2.57 20.20 79.41
C ALA A 28 3.57 20.12 78.24
N ARG A 29 4.75 19.52 78.45
CA ARG A 29 5.72 19.27 77.38
C ARG A 29 5.21 18.25 76.35
N GLU A 30 4.52 17.21 76.81
CA GLU A 30 3.92 16.21 75.92
C GLU A 30 2.82 16.81 75.03
N GLN A 31 1.98 17.68 75.59
CA GLN A 31 0.97 18.40 74.81
C GLN A 31 1.60 19.38 73.80
N GLN A 32 2.65 20.10 74.18
CA GLN A 32 3.41 20.95 73.25
C GLN A 32 4.04 20.13 72.12
N SER A 33 4.66 18.99 72.44
CA SER A 33 5.26 18.09 71.45
C SER A 33 4.25 17.56 70.44
N ARG A 34 3.02 17.22 70.88
CA ARG A 34 1.94 16.78 69.98
C ARG A 34 1.47 17.88 69.03
N LEU A 35 1.29 19.09 69.54
CA LEU A 35 0.91 20.26 68.72
C LEU A 35 1.99 20.60 67.69
N GLU A 36 3.26 20.48 68.06
CA GLU A 36 4.39 20.71 67.17
C GLU A 36 4.48 19.61 66.09
N ALA A 37 4.25 18.35 66.46
CA ALA A 37 4.19 17.23 65.53
C ALA A 37 3.03 17.37 64.52
N ASP A 38 1.85 17.81 64.96
CA ASP A 38 0.70 18.05 64.07
C ASP A 38 0.96 19.21 63.10
N ARG A 39 1.62 20.28 63.56
CA ARG A 39 2.05 21.38 62.68
C ARG A 39 3.03 20.92 61.60
N LEU A 40 4.00 20.09 61.98
CA LEU A 40 4.98 19.53 61.04
C LEU A 40 4.31 18.61 60.03
N ARG A 41 3.33 17.80 60.44
CA ARG A 41 2.52 16.98 59.52
C ARG A 41 1.74 17.83 58.54
N GLN A 42 1.05 18.86 59.01
CA GLN A 42 0.32 19.79 58.13
C GLN A 42 1.23 20.49 57.13
N GLN A 43 2.43 20.94 57.55
CA GLN A 43 3.40 21.52 56.63
C GLN A 43 3.90 20.51 55.59
N ARG A 44 4.19 19.27 56.01
CA ARG A 44 4.62 18.21 55.10
C ARG A 44 3.54 17.88 54.07
N ASP A 45 2.30 17.71 54.52
CA ASP A 45 1.20 17.35 53.62
C ASP A 45 0.89 18.51 52.65
N MET A 46 1.01 19.76 53.09
CA MET A 46 0.89 20.92 52.19
C MET A 46 2.02 20.98 51.15
N GLN A 47 3.26 20.65 51.53
CA GLN A 47 4.38 20.53 50.59
C GLN A 47 4.16 19.40 49.58
N LEU A 48 3.66 18.25 50.02
CA LEU A 48 3.37 17.12 49.13
C LEU A 48 2.31 17.49 48.09
N VAL A 49 1.22 18.16 48.50
CA VAL A 49 0.19 18.63 47.56
C VAL A 49 0.76 19.62 46.54
N GLN A 50 1.66 20.52 46.94
CA GLN A 50 2.32 21.44 46.00
C GLN A 50 3.24 20.72 45.01
N ILE A 51 3.99 19.72 45.48
CA ILE A 51 4.85 18.90 44.62
C ILE A 51 4.01 18.12 43.61
N ASP A 52 2.92 17.50 44.05
CA ASP A 52 2.02 16.74 43.18
C ASP A 52 1.36 17.65 42.14
N ALA A 53 0.92 18.85 42.54
CA ALA A 53 0.35 19.83 41.60
C ALA A 53 1.36 20.29 40.54
N GLN A 54 2.63 20.53 40.93
CA GLN A 54 3.69 20.87 39.98
C GLN A 54 4.03 19.70 39.05
N ALA A 55 4.12 18.49 39.60
CA ALA A 55 4.38 17.29 38.81
C ALA A 55 3.26 17.03 37.78
N GLN A 56 2.01 17.28 38.17
CA GLN A 56 0.86 17.15 37.28
C GLN A 56 0.88 18.20 36.15
N GLN A 57 1.17 19.47 36.48
CA GLN A 57 1.34 20.51 35.45
C GLN A 57 2.48 20.19 34.48
N GLN A 58 3.60 19.64 34.96
CA GLN A 58 4.70 19.24 34.09
C GLN A 58 4.33 18.09 33.16
N ARG A 59 3.54 17.12 33.62
CA ARG A 59 3.03 16.02 32.75
C ARG A 59 2.11 16.55 31.66
N GLU A 60 1.14 17.40 32.02
CA GLU A 60 0.21 17.99 31.04
C GLU A 60 0.96 18.83 29.99
N ALA A 61 1.94 19.64 30.42
CA ALA A 61 2.77 20.41 29.49
C ALA A 61 3.60 19.51 28.55
N ALA A 62 4.13 18.39 29.07
CA ALA A 62 4.89 17.42 28.28
C ALA A 62 4.00 16.66 27.28
N GLU A 63 2.79 16.26 27.67
CA GLU A 63 1.82 15.62 26.77
C GLU A 63 1.41 16.53 25.62
N VAL A 64 1.12 17.81 25.91
CA VAL A 64 0.78 18.79 24.87
C VAL A 64 1.96 19.02 23.92
N GLY A 65 3.20 19.05 24.43
CA GLY A 65 4.41 19.13 23.62
C GLY A 65 4.58 17.93 22.69
N MET A 66 4.46 16.70 23.23
CA MET A 66 4.59 15.47 22.46
C MET A 66 3.51 15.32 21.38
N ALA A 67 2.26 15.67 21.67
CA ALA A 67 1.18 15.62 20.69
C ALA A 67 1.42 16.59 19.51
N ARG A 68 1.97 17.77 19.78
CA ARG A 68 2.29 18.77 18.75
C ARG A 68 3.43 18.31 17.85
N ASP A 69 4.45 17.68 18.41
CA ASP A 69 5.57 17.15 17.65
C ASP A 69 5.15 15.94 16.81
N ALA A 70 4.32 15.04 17.34
CA ALA A 70 3.77 13.91 16.58
C ALA A 70 2.95 14.36 15.36
N MET A 71 2.11 15.39 15.50
CA MET A 71 1.38 15.97 14.37
C MET A 71 2.31 16.57 13.31
N ARG A 72 3.38 17.27 13.72
CA ARG A 72 4.37 17.81 12.78
C ARG A 72 5.10 16.72 12.00
N PHE A 73 5.54 15.66 12.69
CA PHE A 73 6.20 14.53 12.05
C PHE A 73 5.29 13.82 11.03
N GLY A 74 4.01 13.64 11.36
CA GLY A 74 3.04 13.04 10.43
C GLY A 74 2.83 13.90 9.17
N LEU A 75 2.75 15.22 9.33
CA LEU A 75 2.57 16.17 8.22
C LEU A 75 3.81 16.24 7.31
N ASP A 76 5.01 16.25 7.90
CA ASP A 76 6.27 16.20 7.16
C ASP A 76 6.43 14.88 6.40
N GLN A 77 5.99 13.77 6.98
CA GLN A 77 6.01 12.47 6.30
C GLN A 77 5.06 12.46 5.09
N GLN A 78 3.85 12.98 5.25
CA GLN A 78 2.88 13.08 4.16
C GLN A 78 3.38 13.98 3.02
N LEU A 79 4.00 15.12 3.33
CA LEU A 79 4.60 16.00 2.33
C LEU A 79 5.72 15.31 1.55
N ARG A 80 6.59 14.54 2.21
CA ARG A 80 7.63 13.78 1.51
C ARG A 80 7.07 12.69 0.62
N GLU A 81 6.00 12.01 1.04
CA GLU A 81 5.32 11.00 0.23
C GLU A 81 4.72 11.65 -1.03
N ASP A 82 4.02 12.78 -0.88
CA ASP A 82 3.44 13.53 -2.01
C ASP A 82 4.53 14.04 -2.98
N GLU A 83 5.65 14.55 -2.46
CA GLU A 83 6.81 14.97 -3.27
C GLU A 83 7.42 13.79 -4.03
N TYR A 84 7.60 12.65 -3.37
CA TYR A 84 8.12 11.43 -3.99
C TYR A 84 7.22 10.93 -5.12
N PHE A 85 5.90 10.87 -4.90
CA PHE A 85 4.96 10.47 -5.95
C PHE A 85 5.01 11.42 -7.14
N ARG A 86 5.05 12.73 -6.89
CA ARG A 86 5.16 13.73 -7.94
C ARG A 86 6.44 13.61 -8.75
N GLU A 87 7.56 13.31 -8.10
CA GLU A 87 8.85 13.10 -8.76
C GLU A 87 8.87 11.81 -9.58
N VAL A 88 8.29 10.73 -9.05
CA VAL A 88 8.13 9.46 -9.78
C VAL A 88 7.23 9.64 -11.02
N GLU A 89 6.12 10.37 -10.90
CA GLU A 89 5.23 10.69 -12.01
C GLU A 89 5.98 11.48 -13.10
N ALA A 90 6.76 12.51 -12.69
CA ALA A 90 7.55 13.32 -13.60
C ALA A 90 8.64 12.50 -14.31
N ASN A 91 9.29 11.57 -13.61
CA ASN A 91 10.30 10.70 -14.20
C ASN A 91 9.70 9.65 -15.14
N LYS A 92 8.52 9.10 -14.80
CA LYS A 92 7.76 8.24 -15.72
C LYS A 92 7.39 8.98 -17.00
N GLN A 93 6.94 10.23 -16.88
CA GLN A 93 6.60 11.04 -18.04
C GLN A 93 7.84 11.33 -18.90
N LYS A 94 8.96 11.74 -18.30
CA LYS A 94 10.23 11.94 -19.03
C LYS A 94 10.72 10.67 -19.72
N ALA A 95 10.58 9.50 -19.08
CA ALA A 95 10.96 8.22 -19.68
C ALA A 95 10.04 7.85 -20.84
N LYS A 96 8.75 8.17 -20.76
CA LYS A 96 7.80 8.00 -21.86
C LYS A 96 8.14 8.94 -23.03
N ASP A 97 8.37 10.21 -22.75
CA ASP A 97 8.74 11.20 -23.76
C ASP A 97 10.07 10.82 -24.46
N ALA A 98 11.05 10.30 -23.71
CA ALA A 98 12.30 9.78 -24.27
C ALA A 98 12.11 8.48 -25.05
N SER A 99 11.18 7.61 -24.66
CA SER A 99 10.83 6.41 -25.42
C SER A 99 10.15 6.76 -26.75
N ASP A 100 9.37 7.83 -26.78
CA ASP A 100 8.71 8.32 -27.99
C ASP A 100 9.70 8.97 -28.99
N GLU A 101 10.90 9.36 -28.52
CA GLU A 101 11.98 9.92 -29.34
C GLU A 101 12.71 8.86 -30.18
N PHE A 102 12.60 7.57 -29.84
CA PHE A 102 13.33 6.50 -30.50
C PHE A 102 12.40 5.44 -31.10
N ASP A 103 12.41 5.30 -32.42
CA ASP A 103 11.71 4.22 -33.12
C ASP A 103 12.68 3.05 -33.34
N TYR A 104 12.29 1.87 -32.82
CA TYR A 104 13.05 0.64 -32.96
C TYR A 104 12.54 -0.11 -34.18
N GLN A 105 13.30 -0.05 -35.28
CA GLN A 105 12.95 -0.72 -36.54
C GLN A 105 14.08 -1.61 -37.04
N TYR A 106 13.71 -2.67 -37.77
CA TYR A 106 14.66 -3.45 -38.55
C TYR A 106 15.09 -2.66 -39.80
N THR A 107 16.40 -2.55 -40.02
CA THR A 107 16.94 -2.02 -41.27
C THR A 107 16.58 -2.91 -42.46
N THR A 108 16.66 -2.38 -43.68
CA THR A 108 16.46 -3.17 -44.91
C THR A 108 17.36 -4.39 -44.96
N LYS A 109 18.63 -4.27 -44.54
CA LYS A 109 19.58 -5.38 -44.48
C LYS A 109 19.13 -6.46 -43.48
N GLN A 110 18.66 -6.05 -42.30
CA GLN A 110 18.14 -6.98 -41.28
C GLN A 110 16.86 -7.68 -41.74
N ARG A 111 15.93 -6.97 -42.39
CA ARG A 111 14.73 -7.59 -42.98
C ARG A 111 15.07 -8.60 -44.07
N GLN A 112 16.07 -8.29 -44.91
CA GLN A 112 16.57 -9.24 -45.91
C GLN A 112 17.20 -10.48 -45.25
N GLN A 113 17.98 -10.31 -44.18
CA GLN A 113 18.55 -11.43 -43.42
C GLN A 113 17.47 -12.29 -42.74
N MET A 114 16.49 -11.68 -42.07
CA MET A 114 15.34 -12.38 -41.50
C MET A 114 14.57 -13.17 -42.56
N SER A 115 14.30 -12.57 -43.71
CA SER A 115 13.60 -13.23 -44.81
C SER A 115 14.39 -14.41 -45.35
N GLN A 116 15.71 -14.27 -45.54
CA GLN A 116 16.58 -15.37 -45.98
C GLN A 116 16.56 -16.54 -44.99
N TRP A 117 16.68 -16.28 -43.69
CA TRP A 117 16.66 -17.32 -42.67
C TRP A 117 15.27 -17.94 -42.48
N THR A 118 14.21 -17.17 -42.62
CA THR A 118 12.82 -17.67 -42.57
C THR A 118 12.53 -18.58 -43.76
N ASN A 119 12.98 -18.21 -44.97
CA ASN A 119 12.86 -19.06 -46.14
C ASN A 119 13.67 -20.35 -45.96
N ALA A 120 14.93 -20.26 -45.49
CA ALA A 120 15.74 -21.43 -45.19
C ALA A 120 15.09 -22.35 -44.13
N LEU A 121 14.42 -21.78 -43.13
CA LEU A 121 13.67 -22.54 -42.12
C LEU A 121 12.49 -23.30 -42.74
N ASN A 122 11.73 -22.65 -43.63
CA ASN A 122 10.60 -23.27 -44.33
C ASN A 122 11.08 -24.39 -45.27
N ASP A 123 12.16 -24.13 -46.01
CA ASP A 123 12.78 -25.12 -46.90
C ASP A 123 13.29 -26.32 -46.09
N LEU A 124 13.94 -26.08 -44.95
CA LEU A 124 14.43 -27.14 -44.05
C LEU A 124 13.30 -27.97 -43.43
N LYS A 125 12.19 -27.33 -43.02
CA LYS A 125 11.00 -28.02 -42.50
C LYS A 125 10.31 -28.87 -43.56
N SER A 126 10.35 -28.44 -44.82
CA SER A 126 9.77 -29.16 -45.96
C SER A 126 10.70 -30.20 -46.60
N ASN A 127 12.00 -30.20 -46.27
CA ASN A 127 12.99 -31.10 -46.85
C ASN A 127 12.78 -32.55 -46.38
N PRO A 128 12.51 -33.51 -47.29
CA PRO A 128 12.32 -34.92 -46.95
C PRO A 128 13.63 -35.71 -46.78
N ASP A 129 14.77 -35.18 -47.25
CA ASP A 129 16.06 -35.88 -47.25
C ASP A 129 16.80 -35.81 -45.90
N LEU A 130 16.33 -34.94 -44.98
CA LEU A 130 16.91 -34.75 -43.66
C LEU A 130 16.15 -35.54 -42.60
N SER A 131 16.88 -36.18 -41.69
CA SER A 131 16.27 -36.88 -40.55
C SER A 131 15.54 -35.89 -39.62
N PRO A 132 14.48 -36.32 -38.93
CA PRO A 132 13.72 -35.44 -38.02
C PRO A 132 14.59 -34.70 -37.00
N SER A 133 15.52 -35.43 -36.34
CA SER A 133 16.45 -34.84 -35.37
C SER A 133 17.41 -33.82 -35.99
N MET A 134 17.88 -34.05 -37.21
CA MET A 134 18.74 -33.09 -37.91
C MET A 134 17.98 -31.82 -38.29
N ARG A 135 16.72 -31.96 -38.73
CA ARG A 135 15.83 -30.83 -39.03
C ARG A 135 15.53 -30.00 -37.79
N GLU A 136 15.25 -30.62 -36.65
CA GLU A 136 15.01 -29.88 -35.40
C GLU A 136 16.26 -29.11 -34.94
N SER A 137 17.43 -29.75 -34.97
CA SER A 137 18.70 -29.10 -34.60
C SER A 137 19.03 -27.90 -35.50
N MET A 138 18.88 -28.05 -36.82
CA MET A 138 19.14 -26.99 -37.78
C MET A 138 18.07 -25.88 -37.74
N ALA A 139 16.80 -26.24 -37.52
CA ALA A 139 15.73 -25.27 -37.34
C ALA A 139 15.96 -24.43 -36.09
N PHE A 140 16.36 -25.05 -34.99
CA PHE A 140 16.71 -24.34 -33.75
C PHE A 140 17.87 -23.36 -33.95
N GLN A 141 18.90 -23.74 -34.71
CA GLN A 141 20.01 -22.83 -35.03
C GLN A 141 19.54 -21.61 -35.86
N LEU A 142 18.65 -21.82 -36.83
CA LEU A 142 18.07 -20.74 -37.64
C LEU A 142 17.12 -19.84 -36.81
N GLU A 143 16.31 -20.42 -35.94
CA GLU A 143 15.44 -19.67 -35.03
C GLU A 143 16.26 -18.79 -34.07
N GLN A 144 17.38 -19.30 -33.55
CA GLN A 144 18.31 -18.50 -32.75
C GLN A 144 18.99 -17.38 -33.54
N GLN A 145 19.34 -17.61 -34.81
CA GLN A 145 19.88 -16.57 -35.67
C GLN A 145 18.85 -15.46 -35.92
N ILE A 146 17.59 -15.81 -36.21
CA ILE A 146 16.48 -14.86 -36.39
C ILE A 146 16.24 -14.06 -35.11
N ALA A 147 16.19 -14.72 -33.96
CA ALA A 147 16.01 -14.07 -32.67
C ALA A 147 17.17 -13.14 -32.28
N GLY A 148 18.38 -13.42 -32.76
CA GLY A 148 19.57 -12.59 -32.56
C GLY A 148 19.62 -11.30 -33.40
N ILE A 149 18.64 -11.05 -34.28
CA ILE A 149 18.56 -9.76 -34.99
C ILE A 149 17.94 -8.72 -34.06
N GLU A 150 18.77 -7.82 -33.56
CA GLU A 150 18.34 -6.69 -32.75
C GLU A 150 17.78 -5.55 -33.62
N LYS A 151 16.71 -4.91 -33.16
CA LYS A 151 16.17 -3.72 -33.82
C LYS A 151 17.15 -2.57 -33.70
N THR A 152 17.42 -1.87 -34.80
CA THR A 152 18.23 -0.65 -34.74
C THR A 152 17.44 0.51 -34.16
N VAL A 153 18.09 1.26 -33.28
CA VAL A 153 17.57 2.52 -32.74
C VAL A 153 17.68 3.60 -33.81
N LYS A 154 16.57 4.24 -34.15
CA LYS A 154 16.55 5.43 -34.99
C LYS A 154 15.85 6.55 -34.25
N LEU A 155 16.28 7.78 -34.51
CA LEU A 155 15.52 8.95 -34.09
C LEU A 155 14.13 8.85 -34.73
N ALA A 156 13.08 8.97 -33.93
CA ALA A 156 11.71 9.02 -34.42
C ALA A 156 11.59 10.23 -35.36
N ASP A 157 11.05 10.01 -36.55
CA ASP A 157 10.76 11.09 -37.48
C ASP A 157 9.63 11.93 -36.88
N ALA A 158 9.91 13.20 -36.59
CA ALA A 158 8.95 14.13 -36.00
C ALA A 158 7.69 14.35 -36.86
N ASN A 159 7.72 13.97 -38.14
CA ASN A 159 6.57 14.03 -39.04
C ASN A 159 5.82 12.70 -39.16
N LYS A 160 6.31 11.61 -38.55
CA LYS A 160 5.60 10.33 -38.57
C LYS A 160 4.44 10.41 -37.56
N PRO A 161 3.20 10.08 -37.97
CA PRO A 161 2.07 10.13 -37.06
C PRO A 161 2.32 9.21 -35.86
N GLN A 162 2.06 9.72 -34.66
CA GLN A 162 2.28 9.04 -33.38
C GLN A 162 1.28 7.88 -33.13
N TYR A 163 0.52 7.50 -34.15
CA TYR A 163 -0.59 6.56 -34.09
C TYR A 163 -0.18 5.22 -34.71
N LEU A 164 -0.88 4.16 -34.32
CA LEU A 164 -0.67 2.84 -34.91
C LEU A 164 -0.85 2.90 -36.44
N GLU A 165 -0.13 2.03 -37.16
CA GLU A 165 -0.20 1.93 -38.62
C GLU A 165 -1.66 1.75 -39.08
N GLY A 166 -2.15 2.60 -40.00
CA GLY A 166 -3.55 2.61 -40.46
C GLY A 166 -4.53 3.40 -39.58
N GLN A 167 -4.06 4.05 -38.52
CA GLN A 167 -4.86 4.93 -37.64
C GLN A 167 -4.45 6.40 -37.73
N GLY A 168 -3.85 6.79 -38.86
CA GLY A 168 -3.44 8.15 -39.14
C GLY A 168 -4.63 9.11 -39.28
N GLU A 169 -4.32 10.40 -39.44
CA GLU A 169 -5.34 11.40 -39.74
C GLU A 169 -6.11 11.03 -41.01
N ARG A 170 -7.44 11.07 -40.92
CA ARG A 170 -8.39 10.71 -42.00
C ARG A 170 -8.34 9.25 -42.46
N GLU A 171 -7.58 8.41 -41.77
CA GLU A 171 -7.65 6.96 -41.96
C GLU A 171 -8.78 6.41 -41.09
N SER A 172 -9.56 5.50 -41.67
CA SER A 172 -10.62 4.77 -40.96
C SER A 172 -10.13 3.37 -40.62
N TRP A 173 -10.34 2.94 -39.37
CA TRP A 173 -10.04 1.58 -38.92
C TRP A 173 -11.20 1.01 -38.12
N GLN A 174 -11.19 -0.31 -37.95
CA GLN A 174 -12.17 -0.99 -37.12
C GLN A 174 -11.70 -1.02 -35.67
N ALA A 175 -12.55 -0.55 -34.75
CA ALA A 175 -12.33 -0.62 -33.32
C ALA A 175 -12.70 -2.01 -32.76
N GLU A 176 -12.26 -2.32 -31.55
CA GLU A 176 -12.45 -3.63 -30.91
C GLU A 176 -13.94 -4.03 -30.76
N ASP A 177 -14.83 -3.05 -30.63
CA ASP A 177 -16.28 -3.24 -30.56
C ASP A 177 -16.93 -3.54 -31.92
N GLY A 178 -16.15 -3.57 -33.02
CA GLY A 178 -16.62 -3.80 -34.38
C GLY A 178 -17.12 -2.55 -35.10
N SER A 179 -17.05 -1.37 -34.46
CA SER A 179 -17.36 -0.09 -35.08
C SER A 179 -16.25 0.35 -36.03
N VAL A 180 -16.58 1.13 -37.05
CA VAL A 180 -15.58 1.82 -37.87
C VAL A 180 -15.44 3.23 -37.33
N VAL A 181 -14.22 3.61 -37.00
CA VAL A 181 -13.87 4.93 -36.50
C VAL A 181 -12.84 5.58 -37.42
N TYR A 182 -12.73 6.89 -37.39
CA TYR A 182 -11.67 7.63 -38.08
C TYR A 182 -11.09 8.71 -37.17
N ARG A 183 -9.85 9.10 -37.42
CA ARG A 183 -9.18 10.19 -36.68
C ARG A 183 -9.29 11.50 -37.44
N ASP A 184 -9.84 12.53 -36.83
CA ASP A 184 -9.94 13.86 -37.41
C ASP A 184 -8.61 14.62 -37.28
N LYS A 185 -8.47 15.77 -37.97
CA LYS A 185 -7.25 16.60 -38.00
C LYS A 185 -6.86 17.20 -36.64
N ASP A 186 -7.80 17.23 -35.69
CA ASP A 186 -7.57 17.66 -34.32
C ASP A 186 -7.10 16.50 -33.42
N GLY A 187 -6.92 15.30 -33.98
CA GLY A 187 -6.53 14.08 -33.27
C GLY A 187 -7.68 13.35 -32.59
N SER A 188 -8.91 13.88 -32.63
CA SER A 188 -10.09 13.24 -32.05
C SER A 188 -10.54 12.03 -32.87
N VAL A 189 -10.90 10.94 -32.17
CA VAL A 189 -11.46 9.74 -32.82
C VAL A 189 -12.97 9.90 -32.90
N ARG A 190 -13.51 9.76 -34.11
CA ARG A 190 -14.94 9.90 -34.40
C ARG A 190 -15.50 8.61 -34.97
N LEU A 191 -16.71 8.29 -34.53
CA LEU A 191 -17.47 7.16 -35.04
C LEU A 191 -17.92 7.42 -36.48
N LEU A 192 -17.56 6.53 -37.40
CA LEU A 192 -18.01 6.54 -38.78
C LEU A 192 -19.23 5.63 -38.95
N LEU A 193 -19.14 4.39 -38.47
CA LEU A 193 -20.20 3.38 -38.55
C LEU A 193 -20.29 2.63 -37.23
N LYS A 194 -21.52 2.45 -36.72
CA LYS A 194 -21.75 1.60 -35.54
C LYS A 194 -21.50 0.13 -35.87
N PRO A 195 -21.24 -0.73 -34.88
CA PRO A 195 -21.01 -2.16 -35.13
C PRO A 195 -22.17 -2.83 -35.88
N ASN A 196 -23.42 -2.45 -35.60
CA ASN A 196 -24.60 -2.98 -36.28
C ASN A 196 -24.80 -2.47 -37.73
N GLU A 197 -23.97 -1.54 -38.18
CA GLU A 197 -23.98 -0.96 -39.53
C GLU A 197 -22.81 -1.49 -40.39
N THR A 198 -21.92 -2.29 -39.81
CA THR A 198 -20.80 -2.92 -40.51
C THR A 198 -21.14 -4.35 -40.90
N ALA A 199 -20.66 -4.81 -42.06
CA ALA A 199 -20.90 -6.18 -42.51
C ALA A 199 -20.40 -7.22 -41.49
N GLU A 200 -19.21 -7.00 -40.94
CA GLU A 200 -18.62 -7.89 -39.93
C GLU A 200 -19.35 -7.84 -38.58
N GLY A 201 -19.85 -6.66 -38.16
CA GLY A 201 -20.63 -6.58 -36.92
C GLY A 201 -22.02 -7.20 -37.07
N ILE A 202 -22.63 -7.14 -38.26
CA ILE A 202 -23.85 -7.89 -38.60
C ILE A 202 -23.59 -9.40 -38.60
N GLU A 203 -22.48 -9.87 -39.20
CA GLU A 203 -22.10 -11.28 -39.18
C GLU A 203 -21.83 -11.79 -37.76
N ARG A 204 -21.12 -11.03 -36.94
CA ARG A 204 -20.84 -11.38 -35.54
C ARG A 204 -22.13 -11.44 -34.71
N ALA A 205 -23.06 -10.51 -34.91
CA ALA A 205 -24.37 -10.57 -34.25
C ALA A 205 -25.16 -11.82 -34.66
N ALA A 206 -25.16 -12.16 -35.95
CA ALA A 206 -25.79 -13.38 -36.45
C ALA A 206 -25.14 -14.66 -35.90
N GLU A 207 -23.82 -14.66 -35.71
CA GLU A 207 -23.09 -15.79 -35.11
C GLU A 207 -23.40 -15.96 -33.62
N ILE A 208 -23.51 -14.84 -32.87
CA ILE A 208 -23.94 -14.85 -31.47
C ILE A 208 -25.36 -15.38 -31.35
N ASP A 209 -26.31 -14.87 -32.15
CA ASP A 209 -27.70 -15.35 -32.18
C ASP A 209 -27.76 -16.86 -32.52
N LEU A 210 -26.93 -17.31 -33.46
CA LEU A 210 -26.85 -18.73 -33.81
C LEU A 210 -26.31 -19.56 -32.63
N GLN A 211 -25.28 -19.11 -31.92
CA GLN A 211 -24.76 -19.79 -30.74
C GLN A 211 -25.77 -19.83 -29.60
N GLU A 212 -26.45 -18.73 -29.32
CA GLU A 212 -27.50 -18.66 -28.30
C GLU A 212 -28.67 -19.58 -28.63
N SER A 213 -29.10 -19.62 -29.90
CA SER A 213 -30.15 -20.54 -30.34
C SER A 213 -29.72 -22.01 -30.16
N ARG A 214 -28.45 -22.33 -30.42
CA ARG A 214 -27.87 -23.66 -30.20
C ARG A 214 -27.78 -24.01 -28.72
N ALA A 215 -27.40 -23.05 -27.87
CA ALA A 215 -27.33 -23.24 -26.43
C ALA A 215 -28.73 -23.48 -25.85
N LYS A 216 -29.71 -22.69 -26.28
CA LYS A 216 -31.12 -22.87 -25.92
C LYS A 216 -31.67 -24.21 -26.38
N TRP A 217 -31.42 -24.60 -27.64
CA TRP A 217 -31.84 -25.92 -28.15
C TRP A 217 -31.21 -27.07 -27.37
N ARG A 218 -29.93 -26.96 -26.97
CA ARG A 218 -29.29 -27.95 -26.09
C ARG A 218 -29.94 -28.00 -24.71
N GLN A 219 -30.31 -26.86 -24.14
CA GLN A 219 -30.98 -26.78 -22.85
C GLN A 219 -32.38 -27.43 -22.92
N ASP A 220 -33.17 -27.08 -23.94
CA ASP A 220 -34.50 -27.67 -24.16
C ASP A 220 -34.42 -29.19 -24.39
N LEU A 221 -33.42 -29.68 -25.14
CA LEU A 221 -33.18 -31.11 -25.31
C LEU A 221 -32.85 -31.83 -24.01
N VAL A 222 -32.05 -31.21 -23.13
CA VAL A 222 -31.75 -31.78 -21.80
C VAL A 222 -33.02 -31.82 -20.93
N THR A 223 -33.87 -30.80 -21.03
CA THR A 223 -35.15 -30.75 -20.31
C THR A 223 -36.18 -31.76 -20.85
N GLU A 224 -36.23 -32.02 -22.15
CA GLU A 224 -37.14 -33.02 -22.74
C GLU A 224 -36.63 -34.47 -22.61
N LEU A 225 -35.31 -34.71 -22.61
CA LEU A 225 -34.73 -36.06 -22.46
C LEU A 225 -34.64 -36.55 -21.01
N ILE A 226 -34.89 -35.69 -20.02
CA ILE A 226 -34.99 -36.06 -18.60
C ILE A 226 -36.31 -35.50 -18.03
N PRO A 227 -37.46 -36.12 -18.33
CA PRO A 227 -38.67 -35.80 -17.59
C PRO A 227 -38.56 -36.43 -16.20
N GLY A 228 -38.38 -35.60 -15.16
CA GLY A 228 -38.51 -36.03 -13.76
C GLY A 228 -37.27 -35.89 -12.87
N LEU A 229 -36.47 -34.84 -13.02
CA LEU A 229 -35.59 -34.39 -11.93
C LEU A 229 -36.16 -33.09 -11.34
N ASP A 230 -37.41 -33.17 -10.90
CA ASP A 230 -37.87 -32.31 -9.82
C ASP A 230 -37.18 -32.79 -8.53
N ASP A 231 -36.71 -31.81 -7.76
CA ASP A 231 -36.17 -31.89 -6.41
C ASP A 231 -36.87 -32.95 -5.55
N ASP A 232 -36.10 -33.96 -5.12
CA ASP A 232 -36.24 -34.61 -3.81
C ASP A 232 -34.94 -35.41 -3.54
N GLY A 233 -33.97 -34.75 -2.88
CA GLY A 233 -32.70 -35.34 -2.45
C GLY A 233 -31.69 -34.33 -1.94
#